data_AF-A0A9P4Q7Q9-F1
#
_entry.id   AF-A0A9P4Q7Q9-F1
#
_cell.length_a   1.000
_cell.length_b   1.000
_cell.length_c   1.000
_cell.angle_alpha   90.00
_cell.angle_beta   90.00
_cell.angle_gamma   90.00
#
_symmetry.space_group_name_H-M   'P 1'
#
loop_
_entity.id
_entity.type
_entity.pdbx_description
1 polymer ?
#
loop_
_entity_poly.entity_id
_entity_poly.type
_entity_poly.pdbx_seq_one_letter_code
_entity_poly.pdbx_strand_id
1 'polypeptide(L)'
;MPSPTTILPTNAASPSKMHNPIATPLPRSRIATETSATDLGIDAPTAFKAFVKWIQELTGFRPRELTRIPHAKNVKVPTLVAQIRNDALIDTKDTLEIYDNFGFKEKELIWIEGMTRRFDGCNYFGENPNEMLAWLEKYVR
;
A
#
# COMPACT_ATOMS: atom_id res chain seq x y z
N MET A 1 -63.68 8.45 19.81
CA MET A 1 -63.12 9.32 20.87
C MET A 1 -61.65 8.93 21.04
N PRO A 2 -60.69 9.86 20.95
CA PRO A 2 -60.15 10.40 19.69
C PRO A 2 -58.70 9.95 19.40
N SER A 3 -58.33 9.91 18.12
CA SER A 3 -56.97 10.22 17.61
C SER A 3 -57.04 11.65 17.02
N PRO A 4 -55.95 12.33 16.59
CA PRO A 4 -54.49 12.16 16.76
C PRO A 4 -53.86 13.45 17.33
N THR A 5 -52.52 13.57 17.50
CA THR A 5 -51.75 14.81 17.21
C THR A 5 -50.23 14.57 17.36
N THR A 6 -49.55 14.72 16.23
CA THR A 6 -48.13 15.00 16.02
C THR A 6 -47.60 16.16 16.86
N ILE A 7 -46.45 16.00 17.55
CA ILE A 7 -45.54 17.12 17.85
C ILE A 7 -44.08 16.63 17.77
N LEU A 8 -43.38 17.03 16.71
CA LEU A 8 -41.94 17.32 16.77
C LEU A 8 -41.75 18.68 17.45
N PRO A 9 -40.65 18.90 18.18
CA PRO A 9 -39.78 20.00 17.77
C PRO A 9 -38.31 19.56 17.74
N THR A 10 -37.62 19.78 16.62
CA THR A 10 -36.86 21.01 16.25
C THR A 10 -35.53 21.14 16.99
N ASN A 11 -34.50 20.61 16.31
CA ASN A 11 -33.23 21.28 16.02
C ASN A 11 -32.37 21.82 17.18
N ALA A 12 -31.38 21.00 17.57
CA ALA A 12 -30.09 21.52 18.03
C ALA A 12 -29.05 21.19 16.95
N ALA A 13 -28.74 22.17 16.11
CA ALA A 13 -27.60 22.12 15.20
C ALA A 13 -26.32 22.42 15.97
N SER A 14 -25.31 21.54 15.90
CA SER A 14 -23.87 21.87 15.75
C SER A 14 -23.02 20.58 15.71
N PRO A 15 -21.75 20.60 15.27
CA PRO A 15 -21.39 20.41 13.88
C PRO A 15 -20.37 19.28 13.70
N SER A 16 -19.92 19.12 12.47
CA SER A 16 -18.85 18.21 12.03
C SER A 16 -19.34 16.77 11.76
N LYS A 17 -19.61 16.52 10.48
CA LYS A 17 -19.27 15.24 9.88
C LYS A 17 -17.75 15.10 10.06
N MET A 18 -17.32 14.54 11.18
CA MET A 18 -16.01 13.91 11.27
C MET A 18 -16.00 12.85 10.19
N HIS A 19 -15.30 13.17 9.10
CA HIS A 19 -14.82 12.21 8.14
C HIS A 19 -14.03 11.19 8.96
N ASN A 20 -14.67 10.07 9.31
CA ASN A 20 -14.10 9.07 10.19
C ASN A 20 -12.97 8.39 9.41
N PRO A 21 -11.67 8.66 9.66
CA PRO A 21 -10.59 8.05 8.90
C PRO A 21 -10.25 6.65 9.46
N ILE A 22 -11.07 6.15 10.38
CA ILE A 22 -11.00 4.79 10.90
C ILE A 22 -11.58 3.87 9.82
N ALA A 23 -10.72 3.23 9.01
CA ALA A 23 -10.86 1.81 8.63
C ALA A 23 -10.12 1.37 7.34
N THR A 24 -9.07 2.05 6.87
CA THR A 24 -8.22 1.44 5.82
C THR A 24 -6.80 1.26 6.33
N PRO A 25 -6.45 0.04 6.80
CA PRO A 25 -5.06 -0.33 6.95
C PRO A 25 -4.38 -0.30 5.59
N LEU A 26 -3.10 0.08 5.55
CA LEU A 26 -2.36 0.19 4.31
C LEU A 26 -2.31 -1.14 3.55
N PRO A 27 -2.46 -1.12 2.22
CA PRO A 27 -2.59 -2.33 1.41
C PRO A 27 -1.37 -3.26 1.52
N ARG A 28 -0.13 -2.77 1.60
CA ARG A 28 1.06 -3.66 1.66
C ARG A 28 1.12 -4.64 2.83
N SER A 29 1.07 -4.14 4.07
CA SER A 29 1.11 -5.03 5.24
C SER A 29 -0.18 -5.81 5.39
N ARG A 30 -1.30 -5.23 4.93
CA ARG A 30 -2.59 -5.88 4.97
C ARG A 30 -2.66 -7.07 4.02
N ILE A 31 -2.39 -6.86 2.74
CA ILE A 31 -2.43 -7.91 1.71
C ILE A 31 -1.42 -8.99 2.06
N ALA A 32 -0.17 -8.65 2.39
CA ALA A 32 0.81 -9.67 2.79
C ALA A 32 0.34 -10.49 4.01
N THR A 33 -0.22 -9.87 5.04
CA THR A 33 -0.75 -10.58 6.23
C THR A 33 -2.02 -11.36 5.93
N GLU A 34 -2.96 -10.80 5.17
CA GLU A 34 -4.24 -11.44 4.84
C GLU A 34 -4.04 -12.61 3.87
N THR A 35 -3.18 -12.47 2.85
CA THR A 35 -2.79 -13.56 1.95
C THR A 35 -2.10 -14.66 2.74
N SER A 36 -1.09 -14.33 3.55
CA SER A 36 -0.39 -15.33 4.37
C SER A 36 -1.33 -16.01 5.38
N ALA A 37 -2.25 -15.28 5.99
CA ALA A 37 -3.23 -15.85 6.90
C ALA A 37 -4.18 -16.82 6.18
N THR A 38 -4.66 -16.43 5.00
CA THR A 38 -5.53 -17.27 4.16
C THR A 38 -4.83 -18.57 3.78
N ASP A 39 -3.56 -18.49 3.34
CA ASP A 39 -2.76 -19.67 2.97
C ASP A 39 -2.52 -20.62 4.15
N LEU A 40 -2.48 -20.08 5.38
CA LEU A 40 -2.32 -20.84 6.62
C LEU A 40 -3.67 -21.30 7.23
N GLY A 41 -4.80 -20.99 6.60
CA GLY A 41 -6.14 -21.31 7.12
C GLY A 41 -6.53 -20.50 8.36
N ILE A 42 -5.92 -19.33 8.57
CA ILE A 42 -6.17 -18.41 9.67
C ILE A 42 -7.15 -17.32 9.18
N ASP A 43 -8.09 -16.92 10.05
CA ASP A 43 -8.98 -15.79 9.76
C ASP A 43 -8.19 -14.51 9.49
N ALA A 44 -8.25 -14.03 8.24
CA ALA A 44 -7.44 -12.92 7.74
C ALA A 44 -7.69 -11.59 8.50
N PRO A 45 -8.94 -11.17 8.79
CA PRO A 45 -9.20 -10.00 9.62
C PRO A 45 -8.60 -10.09 11.03
N THR A 46 -8.72 -11.25 11.68
CA THR A 46 -8.17 -11.49 13.01
C THR A 46 -6.64 -11.46 12.99
N ALA A 47 -6.02 -12.13 12.03
CA ALA A 47 -4.56 -12.11 11.84
C ALA A 47 -4.06 -10.68 11.61
N PHE A 48 -4.75 -9.91 10.76
CA PHE A 48 -4.37 -8.54 10.50
C PHE A 48 -4.50 -7.65 11.73
N LYS A 49 -5.56 -7.81 12.54
CA LYS A 49 -5.71 -7.07 13.80
C LYS A 49 -4.58 -7.40 14.79
N ALA A 50 -4.19 -8.67 14.90
CA ALA A 50 -3.08 -9.10 15.73
C ALA A 50 -1.76 -8.49 15.24
N PHE A 51 -1.53 -8.48 13.93
CA PHE A 51 -0.36 -7.86 13.31
C PHE A 51 -0.27 -6.36 13.60
N VAL A 52 -1.37 -5.61 13.44
CA VAL A 52 -1.40 -4.17 13.74
C VAL A 52 -1.02 -3.89 15.19
N LYS A 53 -1.59 -4.66 16.13
CA LYS A 53 -1.29 -4.55 17.55
C LYS A 53 0.20 -4.82 17.80
N TRP A 54 0.72 -5.91 17.26
CA TRP A 54 2.11 -6.29 17.41
C TRP A 54 3.09 -5.24 16.88
N ILE A 55 2.84 -4.69 15.68
CA ILE A 55 3.66 -3.60 15.12
C ILE A 55 3.63 -2.36 16.03
N GLN A 56 2.48 -2.00 16.58
CA GLN A 56 2.35 -0.85 17.47
C GLN A 56 3.09 -1.08 18.79
N GLU A 57 3.00 -2.27 19.38
CA GLU A 57 3.73 -2.61 20.61
C GLU A 57 5.24 -2.65 20.39
N LEU A 58 5.69 -3.16 19.23
CA LEU A 58 7.11 -3.27 18.90
C LEU A 58 7.75 -1.92 18.55
N THR A 59 7.02 -1.05 17.83
CA THR A 59 7.61 0.16 17.21
C THR A 59 7.06 1.47 17.77
N GLY A 60 5.93 1.45 18.47
CA GLY A 60 5.17 2.64 18.86
C GLY A 60 4.34 3.26 17.72
N PHE A 61 4.54 2.82 16.47
CA PHE A 61 3.86 3.36 15.29
C PHE A 61 2.72 2.47 14.84
N ARG A 62 1.66 3.07 14.31
CA ARG A 62 0.62 2.33 13.59
C ARG A 62 1.14 2.01 12.18
N PRO A 63 0.72 0.90 11.55
CA PRO A 63 1.16 0.58 10.18
C PRO A 63 0.99 1.73 9.20
N ARG A 64 -0.12 2.50 9.30
CA ARG A 64 -0.40 3.69 8.48
C ARG A 64 0.68 4.78 8.53
N GLU A 65 1.47 4.83 9.59
CA GLU A 65 2.55 5.81 9.78
C GLU A 65 3.87 5.32 9.17
N LEU A 66 3.94 4.03 8.81
CA LEU A 66 5.09 3.39 8.20
C LEU A 66 4.99 3.29 6.67
N THR A 67 3.93 3.83 6.05
CA THR A 67 3.82 3.88 4.58
C THR A 67 4.83 4.83 3.97
N ARG A 68 5.28 4.49 2.76
CA ARG A 68 6.11 5.37 1.92
C ARG A 68 5.31 6.18 0.91
N ILE A 69 4.03 5.87 0.69
CA ILE A 69 3.19 6.49 -0.36
C ILE A 69 3.14 8.03 -0.24
N PRO A 70 2.83 8.63 0.93
CA PRO A 70 2.79 10.10 1.07
C PRO A 70 4.14 10.78 0.84
N HIS A 71 5.23 10.02 0.97
CA HIS A 71 6.61 10.50 0.83
C HIS A 71 7.18 10.25 -0.57
N ALA A 72 6.51 9.47 -1.42
CA ALA A 72 6.94 9.17 -2.79
C ALA A 72 7.16 10.45 -3.62
N LYS A 73 6.37 11.50 -3.37
CA LYS A 73 6.53 12.84 -3.99
C LYS A 73 7.88 13.51 -3.73
N ASN A 74 8.64 13.04 -2.74
CA ASN A 74 9.96 13.57 -2.39
C ASN A 74 11.08 12.88 -3.18
N VAL A 75 10.78 11.88 -4.01
CA VAL A 75 11.75 11.35 -4.98
C VAL A 75 11.98 12.42 -6.05
N LYS A 76 13.19 12.99 -6.08
CA LYS A 76 13.61 14.10 -6.98
C LYS A 76 14.73 13.71 -7.95
N VAL A 77 15.01 12.42 -8.08
CA VAL A 77 16.08 11.88 -8.92
C VAL A 77 15.50 10.89 -9.92
N PRO A 78 16.19 10.65 -11.05
CA PRO A 78 15.82 9.56 -11.96
C PRO A 78 15.65 8.26 -11.18
N THR A 79 14.58 7.52 -11.45
CA THR A 79 14.28 6.29 -10.71
C THR A 79 13.85 5.18 -11.67
N LEU A 80 14.56 4.05 -11.61
CA LEU A 80 14.12 2.78 -12.19
C LEU A 80 13.44 1.94 -11.10
N VAL A 81 12.24 1.48 -11.38
CA VAL A 81 11.52 0.51 -10.54
C VAL A 81 11.46 -0.82 -11.26
N ALA A 82 11.82 -1.91 -10.58
CA ALA A 82 11.61 -3.26 -11.06
C ALA A 82 10.72 -4.01 -10.07
N GLN A 83 9.67 -4.65 -10.58
CA GLN A 83 8.70 -5.37 -9.75
C GLN A 83 8.20 -6.62 -10.47
N ILE A 84 8.12 -7.73 -9.74
CA ILE A 84 7.46 -8.94 -10.23
C ILE A 84 5.97 -8.66 -10.43
N ARG A 85 5.45 -8.97 -11.61
CA ARG A 85 4.05 -8.70 -11.99
C ARG A 85 3.06 -9.46 -11.12
N ASN A 86 3.34 -10.72 -10.83
CA ASN A 86 2.47 -11.61 -10.06
C ASN A 86 3.09 -11.95 -8.68
N ASP A 87 3.63 -10.95 -7.99
CA ASP A 87 4.26 -11.12 -6.67
C ASP A 87 3.23 -11.66 -5.64
N ALA A 88 3.57 -12.77 -4.98
CA ALA A 88 2.69 -13.42 -4.03
C ALA A 88 2.39 -12.59 -2.76
N LEU A 89 3.21 -11.58 -2.46
CA LEU A 89 3.11 -10.78 -1.23
C LEU A 89 2.70 -9.32 -1.47
N ILE A 90 2.69 -8.85 -2.73
CA ILE A 90 2.42 -7.44 -3.06
C ILE A 90 1.48 -7.35 -4.24
N ASP A 91 0.43 -6.53 -4.11
CA ASP A 91 -0.42 -6.16 -5.24
C ASP A 91 0.29 -5.10 -6.11
N THR A 92 0.27 -5.32 -7.42
CA THR A 92 0.70 -4.35 -8.45
C THR A 92 0.13 -2.95 -8.25
N LYS A 93 -1.08 -2.81 -7.71
CA LYS A 93 -1.73 -1.52 -7.42
C LYS A 93 -0.89 -0.67 -6.47
N ASP A 94 -0.26 -1.28 -5.46
CA ASP A 94 0.57 -0.55 -4.49
C ASP A 94 1.84 -0.02 -5.15
N THR A 95 2.44 -0.83 -6.03
CA THR A 95 3.62 -0.41 -6.80
C THR A 95 3.27 0.74 -7.73
N LEU A 96 2.13 0.66 -8.43
CA LEU A 96 1.65 1.72 -9.29
C LEU A 96 1.33 3.00 -8.50
N GLU A 97 0.67 2.90 -7.35
CA GLU A 97 0.36 4.06 -6.52
C GLU A 97 1.64 4.78 -6.05
N ILE A 98 2.68 4.04 -5.66
CA ILE A 98 3.97 4.63 -5.29
C ILE A 98 4.65 5.26 -6.51
N TYR A 99 4.72 4.50 -7.61
CA TYR A 99 5.35 4.92 -8.85
C TYR A 99 4.72 6.21 -9.36
N ASP A 100 3.39 6.28 -9.43
CA ASP A 100 2.62 7.43 -9.90
C ASP A 100 2.85 8.66 -9.03
N ASN A 101 3.00 8.46 -7.73
CA ASN A 101 3.27 9.52 -6.77
C ASN A 101 4.71 10.04 -6.75
N PHE A 102 5.65 9.47 -7.52
CA PHE A 102 7.01 10.01 -7.60
C PHE A 102 7.03 11.46 -8.10
N GLY A 103 7.82 12.28 -7.40
CA GLY A 103 7.94 13.71 -7.68
C GLY A 103 8.77 14.04 -8.92
N PHE A 104 9.63 13.12 -9.34
CA PHE A 104 10.45 13.23 -10.54
C PHE A 104 9.74 12.60 -11.73
N LYS A 105 9.84 13.22 -12.92
CA LYS A 105 9.05 12.82 -14.10
C LYS A 105 9.73 11.72 -14.90
N GLU A 106 11.04 11.72 -14.95
CA GLU A 106 11.86 10.73 -15.62
C GLU A 106 11.99 9.49 -14.72
N LYS A 107 10.98 8.63 -14.81
CA LYS A 107 10.88 7.37 -14.09
C LYS A 107 10.52 6.26 -15.07
N GLU A 108 11.04 5.07 -14.80
CA GLU A 108 10.88 3.89 -15.64
C GLU A 108 10.45 2.71 -14.76
N LEU A 109 9.57 1.84 -15.27
CA LEU A 109 9.04 0.68 -14.56
C LEU A 109 9.21 -0.59 -15.42
N ILE A 110 9.89 -1.57 -14.87
CA ILE A 110 10.07 -2.91 -15.46
C ILE A 110 9.16 -3.88 -14.71
N TRP A 111 8.28 -4.55 -15.46
CA TRP A 111 7.51 -5.68 -14.97
C TRP A 111 8.29 -6.97 -15.24
N ILE A 112 8.66 -7.66 -14.16
CA ILE A 112 9.30 -8.98 -14.23
C ILE A 112 8.19 -10.02 -14.33
N GLU A 113 8.10 -10.68 -15.49
CA GLU A 113 7.09 -11.69 -15.79
C GLU A 113 7.60 -13.11 -15.53
N GLY A 114 6.68 -14.07 -15.43
CA GLY A 114 7.02 -15.50 -15.28
C GLY A 114 7.50 -15.93 -13.89
N MET A 115 7.46 -15.03 -12.90
CA MET A 115 7.85 -15.30 -11.52
C MET A 115 6.74 -14.88 -10.54
N THR A 116 6.73 -15.49 -9.36
CA THR A 116 5.78 -15.14 -8.28
C THR A 116 6.46 -14.93 -6.92
N ARG A 117 7.66 -15.50 -6.72
CA ARG A 117 8.40 -15.36 -5.47
C ARG A 117 9.14 -14.02 -5.45
N ARG A 118 8.78 -13.16 -4.51
CA ARG A 118 9.37 -11.83 -4.31
C ARG A 118 10.90 -11.77 -4.45
N PHE A 119 11.61 -12.72 -3.84
CA PHE A 119 13.08 -12.69 -3.77
C PHE A 119 13.76 -13.09 -5.09
N ASP A 120 13.08 -13.79 -6.00
CA ASP A 120 13.64 -14.12 -7.32
C ASP A 120 13.86 -12.83 -8.12
N GLY A 121 13.03 -11.81 -7.90
CA GLY A 121 13.15 -10.49 -8.53
C GLY A 121 14.43 -9.75 -8.14
N CYS A 122 15.03 -10.05 -6.99
CA CYS A 122 16.32 -9.47 -6.59
C CYS A 122 17.48 -9.95 -7.49
N ASN A 123 17.35 -11.13 -8.10
CA ASN A 123 18.36 -11.71 -8.98
C ASN A 123 18.14 -11.35 -10.45
N TYR A 124 17.00 -10.76 -10.81
CA TYR A 124 16.60 -10.52 -12.20
C TYR A 124 17.67 -9.83 -13.04
N PHE A 125 18.29 -8.78 -12.52
CA PHE A 125 19.32 -8.02 -13.25
C PHE A 125 20.68 -8.71 -13.33
N GLY A 126 20.92 -9.76 -12.53
CA GLY A 126 22.10 -10.61 -12.71
C GLY A 126 22.02 -11.44 -13.99
N GLU A 127 20.81 -11.85 -14.38
CA GLU A 127 20.54 -12.62 -15.59
C GLU A 127 20.15 -11.73 -16.79
N ASN A 128 19.51 -10.59 -16.52
CA ASN A 128 18.98 -9.66 -17.53
C ASN A 128 19.50 -8.23 -17.29
N PRO A 129 20.81 -7.96 -17.48
CA PRO A 129 21.41 -6.69 -17.06
C PRO A 129 21.09 -5.52 -18.00
N ASN A 130 20.71 -5.79 -19.25
CA ASN A 130 20.71 -4.80 -20.33
C ASN A 130 19.87 -3.55 -20.02
N GLU A 131 18.66 -3.71 -19.49
CA GLU A 131 17.77 -2.57 -19.19
C GLU A 131 18.33 -1.68 -18.07
N MET A 132 18.88 -2.30 -17.01
CA MET A 132 19.50 -1.56 -15.92
C MET A 132 20.77 -0.83 -16.38
N LEU A 133 21.60 -1.47 -17.21
CA LEU A 133 22.81 -0.84 -17.75
C LEU A 133 22.47 0.34 -18.65
N ALA A 134 21.48 0.20 -19.53
CA ALA A 134 21.00 1.30 -20.38
C ALA A 134 20.44 2.46 -19.56
N TRP A 135 19.69 2.16 -18.49
CA TRP A 135 19.18 3.17 -17.57
C TRP A 135 20.32 3.89 -16.83
N LEU A 136 21.32 3.15 -16.35
CA LEU A 136 22.49 3.72 -15.69
C LEU A 136 23.27 4.65 -16.63
N GLU A 137 23.59 4.22 -17.85
CA GLU A 137 24.29 5.05 -18.84
C GLU A 137 23.56 6.38 -19.14
N LYS A 138 22.22 6.34 -19.12
CA LYS A 138 21.36 7.49 -19.39
C LYS A 138 21.36 8.52 -18.26
N TYR A 139 21.39 8.09 -16.99
CA TYR A 139 21.13 8.98 -15.85
C TYR A 139 22.25 9.06 -14.80
N VAL A 140 23.18 8.11 -14.79
CA VAL A 140 24.27 8.00 -13.82
C VAL A 140 25.58 8.03 -14.59
N ARG A 141 26.23 9.20 -14.60
CA ARG A 141 27.53 9.44 -15.23
C ARG A 141 28.58 9.79 -14.19
#